data_AF-A0A543CC60-F1
#
_entry.id   AF-A0A543CC60-F1
#
_cell.length_a   1.000
_cell.length_b   1.000
_cell.length_c   1.000
_cell.angle_alpha   90.00
_cell.angle_beta   90.00
_cell.angle_gamma   90.00
#
_symmetry.space_group_name_H-M   'P 1'
#
loop_
_entity.id
_entity.type
_entity.pdbx_description
1 polymer ?
#
loop_
_entity_poly.entity_id
_entity_poly.type
_entity_poly.pdbx_seq_one_letter_code
_entity_poly.pdbx_strand_id
1 'polypeptide(L)'
;MSTYPPSPGTLRSPSDPPPAGDTQRPNPEYADLYQAYQRAFESAHTLEKALDPPVRTAGDAWVGPAARGWQNDLETQRGELKKAATQILWDIYGALSKVPPFIPK
;
A
#
# COMPACT_ATOMS: atom_id res chain seq x y z
N MET A 1 -9.55 -6.41 13.03
CA MET A 1 -9.50 -6.24 11.56
C MET A 1 -8.13 -5.73 11.20
N SER A 2 -7.45 -6.31 10.20
CA SER A 2 -6.12 -5.87 9.79
C SER A 2 -6.21 -4.46 9.19
N THR A 3 -5.35 -3.54 9.61
CA THR A 3 -5.35 -2.16 9.09
C THR A 3 -4.84 -2.10 7.65
N TYR A 4 -4.04 -3.08 7.23
CA TYR A 4 -3.46 -3.18 5.88
C TYR A 4 -4.08 -4.33 5.08
N PRO A 5 -4.20 -4.16 3.74
CA PRO A 5 -4.53 -5.26 2.86
C PRO A 5 -3.43 -6.34 2.85
N PRO A 6 -3.72 -7.56 2.35
CA PRO A 6 -2.75 -8.66 2.33
C PRO A 6 -1.49 -8.29 1.55
N SER A 7 -0.30 -8.66 2.04
CA SER A 7 0.93 -8.35 1.32
C SER A 7 0.96 -9.04 -0.05
N PRO A 8 1.57 -8.44 -1.09
CA PRO A 8 1.59 -9.01 -2.45
C PRO A 8 2.06 -10.47 -2.49
N GLY A 9 3.06 -10.84 -1.67
CA GLY A 9 3.59 -12.20 -1.60
C GLY A 9 2.64 -13.26 -1.03
N THR A 10 1.49 -12.87 -0.48
CA THR A 10 0.42 -13.80 -0.07
C THR A 10 -0.58 -14.10 -1.19
N LEU A 11 -0.52 -13.33 -2.28
CA LEU A 11 -1.39 -13.49 -3.44
C LEU A 11 -0.72 -14.41 -4.47
N ARG A 12 -1.54 -14.96 -5.37
CA ARG A 12 -1.04 -15.78 -6.48
C ARG A 12 -0.19 -14.91 -7.41
N SER A 13 1.01 -15.38 -7.74
CA SER A 13 1.90 -14.66 -8.65
C SER A 13 1.38 -14.79 -10.09
N PRO A 14 1.50 -13.75 -10.93
CA PRO A 14 1.14 -13.83 -12.35
C PRO A 14 1.94 -14.90 -13.12
N SER A 15 3.12 -15.26 -12.62
CA SER A 15 3.99 -16.31 -13.17
C SER A 15 3.61 -17.72 -12.71
N ASP A 16 2.65 -17.87 -11.79
CA ASP A 16 2.22 -19.19 -11.34
C ASP A 16 1.53 -19.94 -12.48
N PRO A 17 1.75 -21.26 -12.60
CA PRO A 17 1.12 -22.05 -13.64
C PRO A 17 -0.42 -22.05 -13.47
N PRO A 18 -1.17 -22.11 -14.58
CA PRO A 18 -2.61 -22.28 -14.53
C PRO A 18 -2.99 -23.60 -13.85
N PRO A 19 -4.21 -23.70 -13.30
CA PRO A 19 -4.78 -24.98 -12.89
C PRO A 19 -4.68 -26.02 -14.00
N ALA A 20 -4.52 -27.30 -13.63
CA ALA A 20 -4.40 -28.38 -14.60
C ALA A 20 -5.67 -28.48 -15.47
N GLY A 21 -5.50 -28.33 -16.79
CA GLY A 21 -6.57 -28.34 -17.79
C GLY A 21 -6.28 -27.32 -18.90
N ASP A 22 -6.26 -27.78 -20.16
CA ASP A 22 -5.83 -26.98 -21.32
C ASP A 22 -6.77 -25.81 -21.70
N THR A 23 -7.74 -25.44 -20.87
CA THR A 23 -8.79 -24.47 -21.19
C THR A 23 -8.55 -23.07 -20.62
N GLN A 24 -7.47 -22.85 -19.86
CA GLN A 24 -7.17 -21.57 -19.24
C GLN A 24 -5.84 -20.97 -19.72
N ARG A 25 -5.77 -19.64 -19.73
CA ARG A 25 -4.56 -18.84 -19.98
C ARG A 25 -4.38 -17.77 -18.91
N PRO A 26 -3.15 -17.28 -18.65
CA PRO A 26 -2.92 -16.17 -17.74
C PRO A 26 -3.70 -14.92 -18.16
N ASN A 27 -4.17 -14.17 -17.17
CA ASN A 27 -4.87 -12.90 -17.40
C ASN A 27 -3.87 -11.72 -17.35
N PRO A 28 -3.63 -11.01 -18.47
CA PRO A 28 -2.72 -9.87 -18.48
C PRO A 28 -3.17 -8.74 -17.54
N GLU A 29 -4.47 -8.49 -17.41
CA GLU A 29 -5.02 -7.46 -16.51
C GLU A 29 -4.70 -7.77 -15.03
N TYR A 30 -4.74 -9.06 -14.66
CA TYR A 30 -4.33 -9.48 -13.32
C TYR A 30 -2.83 -9.20 -13.10
N ALA A 31 -2.00 -9.46 -14.11
CA ALA A 31 -0.55 -9.21 -14.02
C ALA A 31 -0.24 -7.72 -13.84
N ASP A 32 -0.90 -6.86 -14.60
CA ASP A 32 -0.72 -5.40 -14.51
C ASP A 32 -1.17 -4.86 -13.15
N LEU A 33 -2.34 -5.29 -12.66
CA LEU A 33 -2.84 -4.92 -11.33
C LEU A 33 -1.94 -5.47 -10.21
N TYR A 34 -1.44 -6.70 -10.33
CA TYR A 34 -0.52 -7.27 -9.35
C TYR A 34 0.78 -6.46 -9.27
N GLN A 35 1.37 -6.08 -10.42
CA GLN A 35 2.57 -5.24 -10.44
C GLN A 35 2.31 -3.83 -9.90
N ALA A 36 1.14 -3.24 -10.18
CA ALA A 36 0.75 -1.95 -9.60
C ALA A 36 0.61 -2.06 -8.07
N TYR A 37 -0.02 -3.13 -7.60
CA TYR A 37 -0.18 -3.40 -6.17
C TYR A 37 1.16 -3.59 -5.46
N GLN A 38 2.08 -4.34 -6.06
CA GLN A 38 3.42 -4.55 -5.52
C GLN A 38 4.18 -3.22 -5.36
N ARG A 39 4.21 -2.40 -6.42
CA ARG A 39 4.86 -1.07 -6.40
C ARG A 39 4.23 -0.13 -5.38
N ALA A 40 2.90 -0.13 -5.30
CA ALA A 40 2.18 0.68 -4.32
C ALA A 40 2.49 0.24 -2.89
N PHE A 41 2.56 -1.07 -2.62
CA PHE A 41 2.88 -1.62 -1.30
C PHE A 41 4.28 -1.22 -0.82
N GLU A 42 5.27 -1.28 -1.70
CA GLU A 42 6.63 -0.80 -1.40
C GLU A 42 6.66 0.71 -1.15
N SER A 43 5.96 1.49 -1.97
CA SER A 43 5.92 2.96 -1.87
C SER A 43 5.17 3.46 -0.64
N ALA A 44 4.08 2.79 -0.25
CA ALA A 44 3.27 3.13 0.92
C ALA A 44 4.13 3.11 2.19
N HIS A 45 5.03 2.12 2.30
CA HIS A 45 5.95 2.03 3.42
C HIS A 45 6.91 3.24 3.51
N THR A 46 7.35 3.75 2.37
CA THR A 46 8.14 4.99 2.30
C THR A 46 7.33 6.20 2.74
N LEU A 47 6.08 6.32 2.27
CA LEU A 47 5.19 7.43 2.63
C LEU A 47 4.86 7.44 4.13
N GLU A 48 4.57 6.29 4.73
CA GLU A 48 4.26 6.16 6.17
C GLU A 48 5.38 6.67 7.08
N LYS A 49 6.62 6.57 6.60
CA LYS A 49 7.84 6.91 7.33
C LYS A 49 8.41 8.28 6.96
N ALA A 50 7.92 8.92 5.90
CA ALA A 50 8.46 10.17 5.38
C ALA A 50 8.49 11.28 6.43
N LEU A 51 7.48 11.32 7.30
CA LEU A 51 7.34 12.33 8.36
C LEU A 51 7.87 11.85 9.73
N ASP A 52 8.40 10.63 9.85
CA ASP A 52 8.96 10.16 11.12
C ASP A 52 10.18 10.99 11.58
N PRO A 53 11.17 11.30 10.70
CA PRO A 53 12.30 12.15 11.09
C PRO A 53 11.91 13.56 11.56
N PRO A 54 11.11 14.36 10.82
CA PRO A 54 10.76 15.71 11.26
C PRO A 54 9.90 15.73 12.53
N VAL A 55 9.01 14.75 12.72
CA VAL A 55 8.25 14.60 13.99
C VAL A 55 9.19 14.36 15.17
N ARG A 56 10.20 13.51 15.03
CA ARG A 56 11.21 13.29 16.08
C ARG A 56 11.97 14.58 16.39
N THR A 57 12.47 15.27 15.36
CA THR A 57 13.21 16.53 15.54
C THR A 57 12.38 17.61 16.21
N ALA A 58 11.09 17.72 15.89
CA ALA A 58 10.18 18.68 16.52
C ALA A 58 10.07 18.47 18.04
N GLY A 59 9.93 17.22 18.48
CA GLY A 59 9.83 16.88 19.91
C GLY A 59 11.12 17.08 20.70
N ASP A 60 12.28 16.90 20.06
CA ASP A 60 13.58 16.93 20.74
C ASP A 60 14.20 18.34 20.80
N ALA A 61 14.01 19.17 19.75
CA ALA A 61 14.81 20.39 19.57
C ALA A 61 14.05 21.73 19.79
N TRP A 62 12.71 21.73 19.85
CA TRP A 62 11.92 22.96 19.81
C TRP A 62 11.04 23.10 21.07
N VAL A 63 11.19 24.20 21.81
CA VAL A 63 10.47 24.44 23.07
C VAL A 63 9.59 25.68 22.95
N GLY A 64 8.34 25.59 23.44
CA GLY A 64 7.40 26.71 23.54
C GLY A 64 6.06 26.46 22.82
N PRO A 65 5.08 27.37 22.95
CA PRO A 65 3.74 27.19 22.38
C PRO A 65 3.72 27.03 20.85
N ALA A 66 4.54 27.79 20.13
CA ALA A 66 4.65 27.69 18.67
C ALA A 66 5.23 26.34 18.22
N ALA A 67 6.22 25.82 18.95
CA ALA A 67 6.81 24.50 18.70
C ALA A 67 5.78 23.38 18.88
N ARG A 68 4.95 23.46 19.94
CA ARG A 68 3.85 22.49 20.16
C ARG A 68 2.79 22.55 19.06
N GLY A 69 2.43 23.75 18.60
CA GLY A 69 1.51 23.93 17.47
C GLY A 69 2.03 23.22 16.21
N TRP A 70 3.27 23.50 15.84
CA TRP A 70 3.90 22.86 14.69
C TRP A 70 4.06 21.33 14.83
N GLN A 71 4.41 20.84 16.03
CA GLN A 71 4.48 19.40 16.29
C GLN A 71 3.11 18.73 16.10
N ASN A 72 2.03 19.34 16.62
CA ASN A 72 0.68 18.82 16.43
C ASN A 72 0.26 18.77 14.95
N ASP A 73 0.63 19.80 14.17
CA ASP A 73 0.37 19.84 12.74
C ASP A 73 1.12 18.71 12.01
N LEU A 74 2.40 18.47 12.35
CA LEU A 74 3.18 17.37 11.78
C LEU A 74 2.60 16.00 12.13
N GLU A 75 2.17 15.79 13.38
CA GLU A 75 1.54 14.53 13.80
C GLU A 75 0.21 14.31 13.07
N THR A 76 -0.56 15.37 12.85
CA THR A 76 -1.82 15.33 12.08
C THR A 76 -1.54 14.94 10.63
N GLN A 77 -0.63 15.63 9.95
CA GLN A 77 -0.24 15.35 8.57
C GLN A 77 0.32 13.93 8.41
N ARG A 78 1.11 13.47 9.39
CA ARG A 78 1.60 12.09 9.43
C ARG A 78 0.45 11.07 9.52
N GLY A 79 -0.54 11.34 10.36
CA GLY A 79 -1.74 10.50 10.47
C GLY A 79 -2.52 10.45 9.16
N GLU A 80 -2.71 11.59 8.50
CA GLU A 80 -3.40 11.71 7.21
C GLU A 80 -2.65 10.97 6.09
N LEU A 81 -1.32 11.12 6.03
CA LEU A 81 -0.49 10.45 5.04
C LEU A 81 -0.57 8.92 5.16
N LYS A 82 -0.54 8.40 6.39
CA LYS A 82 -0.72 6.96 6.65
C LYS A 82 -2.09 6.45 6.22
N LYS A 83 -3.15 7.20 6.52
CA LYS A 83 -4.52 6.86 6.09
C LYS A 83 -4.63 6.86 4.57
N ALA A 84 -4.10 7.87 3.89
CA ALA A 84 -4.10 7.98 2.44
C ALA A 84 -3.34 6.81 1.79
N ALA A 85 -2.13 6.50 2.28
CA ALA A 85 -1.35 5.36 1.79
C ALA A 85 -2.12 4.04 1.96
N THR A 86 -2.71 3.82 3.14
CA THR A 86 -3.52 2.62 3.42
C THR A 86 -4.73 2.52 2.49
N GLN A 87 -5.44 3.63 2.24
CA GLN A 87 -6.60 3.66 1.36
C GLN A 87 -6.22 3.30 -0.09
N ILE A 88 -5.13 3.87 -0.61
CA ILE A 88 -4.62 3.56 -1.95
C ILE A 88 -4.35 2.06 -2.10
N LEU A 89 -3.73 1.43 -1.08
CA LEU A 89 -3.50 -0.01 -1.10
C LEU A 89 -4.81 -0.82 -1.14
N TRP A 90 -5.81 -0.41 -0.35
CA TRP A 90 -7.12 -1.06 -0.36
C TRP A 90 -7.85 -0.92 -1.69
N ASP A 91 -7.75 0.23 -2.34
CA ASP A 91 -8.40 0.48 -3.64
C ASP A 91 -7.78 -0.41 -4.73
N ILE A 92 -6.45 -0.50 -4.78
CA ILE A 92 -5.74 -1.35 -5.76
C ILE A 92 -6.01 -2.83 -5.46
N TYR A 93 -5.94 -3.25 -4.21
CA TYR A 93 -6.27 -4.63 -3.81
C TYR A 93 -7.74 -4.97 -4.13
N GLY A 94 -8.65 -4.02 -3.90
CA GLY A 94 -10.07 -4.13 -4.22
C GLY A 94 -10.33 -4.30 -5.71
N ALA A 95 -9.52 -3.69 -6.58
CA ALA A 95 -9.54 -3.94 -8.02
C ALA A 95 -8.96 -5.32 -8.36
N LEU A 96 -7.77 -5.64 -7.84
CA LEU A 96 -7.06 -6.90 -8.09
C LEU A 96 -7.89 -8.14 -7.70
N SER A 97 -8.52 -8.10 -6.52
CA SER A 97 -9.35 -9.20 -6.00
C SER A 97 -10.60 -9.51 -6.82
N LYS A 98 -11.04 -8.58 -7.69
CA LYS A 98 -12.17 -8.78 -8.60
C LYS A 98 -11.76 -9.41 -9.93
N VAL A 99 -10.46 -9.45 -10.22
CA VAL A 99 -9.92 -9.95 -11.48
C VAL A 99 -9.35 -11.35 -11.25
N PRO A 100 -9.81 -12.37 -11.99
CA PRO A 100 -9.25 -13.71 -11.84
C PRO A 100 -7.84 -13.77 -12.46
N PRO A 101 -6.90 -14.54 -11.86
CA PRO A 101 -5.54 -14.69 -12.39
C PRO A 101 -5.48 -15.45 -13.72
N PHE A 102 -6.51 -16.23 -14.03
CA PHE A 102 -6.65 -16.97 -15.29
C PHE A 102 -8.00 -16.69 -15.90
N ILE A 103 -8.02 -16.68 -17.23
CA ILE A 103 -9.23 -16.55 -18.04
C ILE A 103 -9.33 -17.76 -18.98
N PRO A 104 -10.54 -18.09 -19.47
CA PRO A 104 -10.69 -19.08 -20.52
C PRO A 104 -9.82 -18.73 -21.74
N LYS A 105 -9.32 -19.75 -22.43
CA LYS A 105 -8.66 -19.59 -23.74
C LYS A 105 -9.60 -19.02 -24.79
#